data_AF-A0A7S4ETH2-F1
#
_entry.id   AF-A0A7S4ETH2-F1
#
_cell.length_a   1.000
_cell.length_b   1.000
_cell.length_c   1.000
_cell.angle_alpha   90.00
_cell.angle_beta   90.00
_cell.angle_gamma   90.00
#
_symmetry.space_group_name_H-M   'P 1'
#
loop_
_entity.id
_entity.type
_entity.pdbx_description
1 polymer ?
#
loop_
_entity_poly.entity_id
_entity_poly.type
_entity_poly.pdbx_seq_one_letter_code
_entity_poly.pdbx_strand_id
1 'polypeptide(L)'
;MASSLALSSSPRPSIASAIPRIVLPTCDLKQCDAGISCGMCLRLIKQSECPSQQTVLSLPSCFTGGVGFGGLCEGDGQCDTDNGLNNCDYPYPFVSPHIYLDIYKRLHCVFAPSPPPQPPSPPSPPMIPPLPPLQPPPQLPACEPQQCEAGLECGYCLRRLQVSECPPPETLYRSIRCEEGQVPPGEICEAGGECGTSNDADNCLYRGMFSSTL
;
A
#
# COMPACT_ATOMS: atom_id res chain seq x y z
N MET A 1 56.46 45.52 -8.00
CA MET A 1 55.97 44.53 -7.02
C MET A 1 54.48 44.76 -6.86
N ALA A 2 53.65 43.95 -7.51
CA ALA A 2 52.20 44.03 -7.40
C ALA A 2 51.72 42.87 -6.52
N SER A 3 51.24 43.21 -5.33
CA SER A 3 50.73 42.26 -4.34
C SER A 3 49.43 41.63 -4.84
N SER A 4 49.43 40.29 -4.88
CA SER A 4 48.25 39.47 -5.10
C SER A 4 47.40 39.43 -3.82
N LEU A 5 46.16 39.91 -3.87
CA LEU A 5 45.16 39.68 -2.83
C LEU A 5 44.34 38.44 -3.22
N ALA A 6 44.55 37.34 -2.51
CA ALA A 6 43.78 36.11 -2.67
C ALA A 6 42.41 36.26 -2.00
N LEU A 7 41.33 36.04 -2.77
CA LEU A 7 39.97 35.88 -2.23
C LEU A 7 39.90 34.53 -1.51
N SER A 8 39.68 34.57 -0.20
CA SER A 8 39.40 33.41 0.65
C SER A 8 37.92 33.01 0.49
N SER A 9 37.66 31.92 -0.22
CA SER A 9 36.34 31.29 -0.31
C SER A 9 36.09 30.38 0.89
N SER A 10 35.28 30.83 1.85
CA SER A 10 34.80 29.98 2.94
C SER A 10 33.78 28.96 2.42
N PRO A 11 33.88 27.66 2.79
CA PRO A 11 32.88 26.67 2.42
C PRO A 11 31.56 26.87 3.18
N ARG A 12 30.44 26.77 2.45
CA ARG A 12 29.08 26.73 3.01
C ARG A 12 28.91 25.45 3.86
N PRO A 13 28.35 25.53 5.07
CA PRO A 13 27.99 24.32 5.81
C PRO A 13 26.84 23.61 5.08
N SER A 14 27.10 22.37 4.68
CA SER A 14 26.09 21.48 4.10
C SER A 14 25.23 20.94 5.23
N ILE A 15 24.02 21.47 5.38
CA ILE A 15 23.02 20.92 6.30
C ILE A 15 22.38 19.74 5.57
N ALA A 16 22.98 18.56 5.72
CA ALA A 16 22.29 17.31 5.42
C ALA A 16 21.12 17.19 6.41
N SER A 17 19.93 17.54 5.94
CA SER A 17 18.67 17.39 6.66
C SER A 17 18.42 15.89 6.88
N ALA A 18 18.67 15.42 8.10
CA ALA A 18 18.31 14.08 8.51
C ALA A 18 16.78 14.01 8.58
N ILE A 19 16.14 13.45 7.55
CA ILE A 19 14.70 13.14 7.59
C ILE A 19 14.52 12.05 8.66
N PRO A 20 13.74 12.29 9.72
CA PRO A 20 13.48 11.28 10.74
C PRO A 20 12.74 10.10 10.10
N ARG A 21 13.31 8.90 10.20
CA ARG A 21 12.61 7.66 9.85
C ARG A 21 11.41 7.51 10.79
N ILE A 22 10.20 7.66 10.26
CA ILE A 22 8.97 7.39 10.99
C ILE A 22 8.89 5.87 11.19
N VAL A 23 9.21 5.40 12.39
CA VAL A 23 8.97 4.01 12.78
C VAL A 23 7.48 3.88 13.11
N LEU A 24 6.71 3.25 12.23
CA LEU A 24 5.30 2.94 12.52
C LEU A 24 5.22 1.91 13.65
N PRO A 25 4.27 2.04 14.59
CA PRO A 25 4.04 1.04 15.61
C PRO A 25 3.47 -0.24 14.99
N THR A 26 3.66 -1.37 15.67
CA THR A 26 3.02 -2.63 15.31
C THR A 26 1.54 -2.59 15.69
N CYS A 27 0.66 -3.15 14.86
CA CYS A 27 -0.76 -3.24 15.19
C CYS A 27 -0.97 -4.20 16.37
N ASP A 28 -1.71 -3.75 17.39
CA ASP A 28 -2.26 -4.64 18.40
C ASP A 28 -3.49 -5.33 17.80
N LEU A 29 -3.39 -6.64 17.55
CA LEU A 29 -4.47 -7.42 16.95
C LEU A 29 -5.79 -7.34 17.74
N LYS A 30 -5.73 -7.02 19.03
CA LYS A 30 -6.94 -6.82 19.86
C LYS A 30 -7.69 -5.53 19.52
N GLN A 31 -7.07 -4.61 18.79
CA GLN A 31 -7.64 -3.32 18.37
C GLN A 31 -8.02 -3.29 16.88
N CYS A 32 -7.74 -4.38 16.15
CA CYS A 32 -8.14 -4.54 14.76
C CYS A 32 -9.42 -5.39 14.75
N ASP A 33 -10.56 -4.73 14.70
CA ASP A 33 -11.86 -5.40 14.62
C ASP A 33 -12.07 -6.04 13.23
N ALA A 34 -11.46 -5.47 12.18
CA ALA A 34 -11.49 -5.96 10.81
C ALA A 34 -10.21 -5.59 10.04
N GLY A 35 -10.15 -5.95 8.75
CA GLY A 35 -9.15 -5.47 7.80
C GLY A 35 -7.90 -6.33 7.66
N ILE A 36 -7.67 -7.26 8.59
CA ILE A 36 -6.42 -8.03 8.68
C ILE A 36 -6.18 -8.84 7.40
N SER A 37 -7.22 -9.46 6.83
CA SER A 37 -7.15 -10.19 5.56
C SER A 37 -6.67 -9.34 4.38
N CYS A 38 -6.92 -8.04 4.43
CA CYS A 38 -6.50 -7.06 3.45
C CYS A 38 -5.20 -6.33 3.82
N GLY A 39 -4.53 -6.74 4.91
CA GLY A 39 -3.32 -6.08 5.40
C GLY A 39 -3.58 -4.70 6.02
N MET A 40 -4.81 -4.41 6.43
CA MET A 40 -5.18 -3.18 7.13
C MET A 40 -5.60 -3.49 8.57
N CYS A 41 -5.33 -2.59 9.51
CA CYS A 41 -5.97 -2.65 10.82
C CYS A 41 -7.14 -1.69 10.82
N LEU A 42 -8.36 -2.22 10.69
CA LEU A 42 -9.59 -1.45 10.75
C LEU A 42 -10.19 -1.59 12.14
N ARG A 43 -10.30 -0.48 12.85
CA ARG A 43 -10.97 -0.41 14.16
C ARG A 43 -12.38 0.11 13.98
N LEU A 44 -13.37 -0.59 14.47
CA LEU A 44 -14.74 -0.09 14.56
C LEU A 44 -14.77 1.17 15.45
N ILE A 45 -15.36 2.25 14.95
CA ILE A 45 -15.46 3.47 15.74
C ILE A 45 -16.66 3.40 16.70
N LYS A 46 -16.62 4.18 17.78
CA LYS A 46 -17.77 4.31 18.67
C LYS A 46 -18.78 5.30 18.08
N GLN A 47 -20.05 5.22 18.48
CA GLN A 47 -21.09 6.18 18.08
C GLN A 47 -20.66 7.65 18.29
N SER A 48 -19.95 7.93 19.40
CA SER A 48 -19.47 9.28 19.71
C SER A 48 -18.35 9.78 18.78
N GLU A 49 -17.72 8.89 18.02
CA GLU A 49 -16.67 9.18 17.04
C GLU A 49 -17.24 9.31 15.61
N CYS A 50 -18.55 9.11 15.42
CA CYS A 50 -19.18 9.16 14.12
C CYS A 50 -18.96 10.51 13.44
N PRO A 51 -18.59 10.51 12.15
CA PRO A 51 -18.34 11.74 11.43
C PRO A 51 -19.64 12.52 11.18
N SER A 52 -19.51 13.77 10.73
CA SER A 52 -20.67 14.57 10.35
C SER A 52 -21.40 13.96 9.15
N GLN A 53 -22.68 14.28 9.00
CA GLN A 53 -23.51 13.82 7.87
C GLN A 53 -22.89 14.15 6.51
N GLN A 54 -22.30 15.33 6.35
CA GLN A 54 -21.67 15.73 5.09
C GLN A 54 -20.45 14.87 4.76
N THR A 55 -19.68 14.49 5.78
CA THR A 55 -18.50 13.63 5.63
C THR A 55 -18.90 12.21 5.25
N VAL A 56 -20.02 11.73 5.80
CA VAL A 56 -20.45 10.33 5.61
C VAL A 56 -20.83 10.01 4.18
N LEU A 57 -21.40 10.98 3.46
CA LEU A 57 -21.79 10.85 2.05
C LEU A 57 -20.60 10.69 1.08
N SER A 58 -19.38 10.98 1.55
CA SER A 58 -18.17 10.87 0.75
C SER A 58 -17.17 9.85 1.34
N LEU A 59 -17.61 8.99 2.25
CA LEU A 59 -16.75 7.93 2.75
C LEU A 59 -16.53 6.86 1.67
N PRO A 60 -15.28 6.39 1.51
CA PRO A 60 -15.02 5.23 0.68
C PRO A 60 -15.43 3.94 1.40
N SER A 61 -15.69 2.86 0.65
CA SER A 61 -15.77 1.51 1.22
C SER A 61 -14.44 1.06 1.83
N CYS A 62 -14.50 0.17 2.80
CA CYS A 62 -13.33 -0.41 3.46
C CYS A 62 -12.65 -1.49 2.58
N PHE A 63 -11.91 -1.08 1.56
CA PHE A 63 -11.06 -1.96 0.74
C PHE A 63 -9.59 -1.51 0.70
N THR A 64 -8.69 -2.40 0.31
CA THR A 64 -7.25 -2.09 0.19
C THR A 64 -7.02 -0.93 -0.77
N GLY A 65 -6.39 0.15 -0.28
CA GLY A 65 -6.13 1.36 -1.07
C GLY A 65 -7.29 2.37 -1.08
N GLY A 66 -8.50 1.97 -0.67
CA GLY A 66 -9.67 2.87 -0.59
C GLY A 66 -9.61 3.88 0.55
N VAL A 67 -8.87 3.58 1.62
CA VAL A 67 -8.78 4.43 2.82
C VAL A 67 -7.34 4.59 3.29
N GLY A 68 -6.88 5.83 3.46
CA GLY A 68 -5.55 6.15 3.99
C GLY A 68 -5.43 5.95 5.50
N PHE A 69 -4.20 5.95 6.03
CA PHE A 69 -3.97 5.85 7.48
C PHE A 69 -4.68 6.97 8.25
N GLY A 70 -5.37 6.61 9.33
CA GLY A 70 -6.20 7.51 10.12
C GLY A 70 -7.54 7.87 9.47
N GLY A 71 -7.77 7.47 8.22
CA GLY A 71 -9.01 7.69 7.49
C GLY A 71 -10.16 6.81 7.99
N LEU A 72 -11.38 7.23 7.64
CA LEU A 72 -12.61 6.50 7.90
C LEU A 72 -13.10 5.83 6.61
N CYS A 73 -13.78 4.69 6.74
CA CYS A 73 -14.41 3.98 5.64
C CYS A 73 -15.70 3.28 6.10
N GLU A 74 -16.57 2.98 5.15
CA GLU A 74 -17.81 2.23 5.35
C GLU A 74 -17.57 0.72 5.17
N GLY A 75 -18.03 -0.07 6.14
CA GLY A 75 -17.95 -1.52 6.18
C GLY A 75 -19.12 -2.13 5.43
N ASP A 76 -18.89 -2.57 4.21
CA ASP A 76 -19.90 -3.17 3.33
C ASP A 76 -19.69 -4.68 3.14
N GLY A 77 -18.89 -5.32 4.01
CA GLY A 77 -18.51 -6.73 3.91
C GLY A 77 -17.11 -6.95 3.35
N GLN A 78 -16.45 -5.91 2.85
CA GLN A 78 -15.09 -5.99 2.32
C GLN A 78 -14.06 -6.01 3.45
N CYS A 79 -12.94 -6.72 3.24
CA CYS A 79 -11.85 -6.79 4.21
C CYS A 79 -12.26 -7.23 5.62
N ASP A 80 -13.16 -8.22 5.68
CA ASP A 80 -13.78 -8.74 6.91
C ASP A 80 -14.51 -7.68 7.75
N THR A 81 -14.87 -6.54 7.16
CA THR A 81 -15.77 -5.60 7.83
C THR A 81 -17.16 -6.20 7.94
N ASP A 82 -17.78 -6.04 9.10
CA ASP A 82 -19.18 -6.38 9.31
C ASP A 82 -20.07 -5.24 8.78
N ASN A 83 -21.13 -5.60 8.05
CA ASN A 83 -22.08 -4.69 7.40
C ASN A 83 -23.45 -4.63 8.12
N GLY A 84 -23.49 -5.01 9.40
CA GLY A 84 -24.70 -5.05 10.21
C GLY A 84 -24.55 -4.47 11.62
N LEU A 85 -23.40 -3.89 11.98
CA LEU A 85 -23.14 -3.32 13.31
C LEU A 85 -23.84 -1.97 13.52
N ASN A 86 -24.03 -1.19 12.45
CA ASN A 86 -24.73 0.09 12.41
C ASN A 86 -24.28 1.05 13.52
N ASN A 87 -22.97 1.14 13.75
CA ASN A 87 -22.37 1.93 14.83
C ASN A 87 -22.47 3.45 14.61
N CYS A 88 -22.93 3.89 13.44
CA CYS A 88 -23.28 5.27 13.16
C CYS A 88 -24.71 5.37 12.60
N ASP A 89 -25.54 6.16 13.27
CA ASP A 89 -26.97 6.32 13.00
C ASP A 89 -27.28 7.78 12.66
N TYR A 90 -27.85 8.01 11.49
CA TYR A 90 -28.13 9.34 10.96
C TYR A 90 -29.65 9.56 10.75
N PRO A 91 -30.32 10.25 11.69
CA PRO A 91 -31.76 10.49 11.68
C PRO A 91 -32.31 11.33 10.53
N TYR A 92 -33.45 10.89 10.00
CA TYR A 92 -34.34 11.70 9.17
C TYR A 92 -34.91 12.84 10.04
N PRO A 93 -35.10 14.07 9.52
CA PRO A 93 -34.99 14.52 8.12
C PRO A 93 -33.60 15.02 7.70
N PHE A 94 -32.59 14.91 8.56
CA PHE A 94 -31.29 15.53 8.29
C PHE A 94 -30.52 14.82 7.16
N VAL A 95 -30.73 13.50 7.03
CA VAL A 95 -30.39 12.72 5.84
C VAL A 95 -31.62 11.92 5.43
N SER A 96 -31.90 11.84 4.13
CA SER A 96 -33.06 11.14 3.59
C SER A 96 -32.60 10.24 2.45
N PRO A 97 -32.73 8.90 2.57
CA PRO A 97 -33.35 8.13 3.65
C PRO A 97 -32.57 8.16 4.98
N HIS A 98 -33.15 7.59 6.05
CA HIS A 98 -32.42 7.25 7.28
C HIS A 98 -31.24 6.37 6.94
N ILE A 99 -30.03 6.71 7.40
CA ILE A 99 -28.81 5.98 7.03
C ILE A 99 -28.19 5.40 8.29
N TYR A 100 -28.00 4.09 8.27
CA TYR A 100 -27.22 3.37 9.26
C TYR A 100 -25.96 2.86 8.58
N LEU A 101 -24.80 3.11 9.19
CA LEU A 101 -23.51 2.77 8.59
C LEU A 101 -22.58 2.12 9.61
N ASP A 102 -21.76 1.22 9.07
CA ASP A 102 -20.69 0.51 9.74
C ASP A 102 -19.37 1.24 9.52
N ILE A 103 -18.99 2.17 10.37
CA ILE A 103 -17.80 2.99 10.13
C ILE A 103 -16.58 2.44 10.87
N TYR A 104 -15.51 2.22 10.12
CA TYR A 104 -14.22 1.81 10.63
C TYR A 104 -13.18 2.91 10.42
N LYS A 105 -12.16 2.94 11.28
CA LYS A 105 -10.98 3.79 11.16
C LYS A 105 -9.76 2.93 10.86
N ARG A 106 -9.02 3.27 9.80
CA ARG A 106 -7.73 2.63 9.51
C ARG A 106 -6.67 3.11 10.50
N LEU A 107 -6.12 2.21 11.31
CA LEU A 107 -5.04 2.55 12.23
C LEU A 107 -3.71 2.69 11.49
N HIS A 108 -2.88 3.61 11.98
CA HIS A 108 -1.54 3.85 11.44
C HIS A 108 -0.53 2.91 12.10
N CYS A 109 -0.57 1.65 11.70
CA CYS A 109 0.31 0.61 12.23
C CYS A 109 0.61 -0.43 11.14
N VAL A 110 1.64 -1.24 11.38
CA VAL A 110 2.02 -2.38 10.53
C VAL A 110 1.83 -3.69 11.28
N PHE A 111 1.37 -4.73 10.60
CA PHE A 111 1.42 -6.07 11.17
C PHE A 111 2.88 -6.52 11.18
N ALA A 112 3.44 -6.77 12.37
CA ALA A 112 4.78 -7.32 12.46
C ALA A 112 4.82 -8.67 11.72
N PRO A 113 5.90 -9.00 10.99
CA PRO A 113 6.10 -10.37 10.54
C PRO A 113 6.07 -11.28 11.77
N SER A 114 5.35 -12.39 11.67
CA SER A 114 5.29 -13.39 12.73
C SER A 114 6.72 -13.74 13.16
N PRO A 115 7.04 -13.77 14.47
CA PRO A 115 8.33 -14.27 14.90
C PRO A 115 8.49 -15.69 14.31
N PRO A 116 9.65 -16.02 13.72
CA PRO A 116 9.85 -17.32 13.12
C PRO A 116 9.53 -18.42 14.15
N PRO A 117 8.92 -19.54 13.72
CA PRO A 117 8.59 -20.64 14.63
C PRO A 117 9.81 -20.98 15.47
N GLN A 118 9.66 -20.92 16.79
CA GLN A 118 10.78 -21.22 17.68
C GLN A 118 11.18 -22.67 17.42
N PRO A 119 12.44 -22.95 17.03
CA PRO A 119 12.84 -24.31 16.68
C PRO A 119 12.63 -25.25 17.88
N PRO A 120 12.22 -26.50 17.65
CA PRO A 120 12.08 -27.48 18.73
C PRO A 120 13.42 -27.61 19.48
N SER A 121 13.35 -27.73 20.80
CA SER A 121 14.53 -27.88 21.64
C SER A 121 15.36 -29.09 21.17
N PRO A 122 16.66 -28.92 20.87
CA PRO A 122 17.44 -30.00 20.30
C PRO A 122 17.70 -31.10 21.35
N PRO A 123 17.67 -32.39 20.97
CA PRO A 123 18.22 -33.45 21.80
C PRO A 123 19.74 -33.26 21.96
N SER A 124 20.29 -33.67 23.10
CA SER A 124 21.72 -33.52 23.40
C SER A 124 22.60 -34.14 22.31
N PRO A 125 23.53 -33.39 21.68
CA PRO A 125 24.21 -33.87 20.49
C PRO A 125 25.44 -34.74 20.83
N PRO A 126 25.70 -35.81 20.06
CA PRO A 126 27.04 -36.37 19.94
C PRO A 126 27.92 -35.39 19.11
N MET A 127 29.23 -35.40 19.34
CA MET A 127 30.16 -34.51 18.62
C MET A 127 30.14 -34.79 17.11
N ILE A 128 29.79 -33.77 16.32
CA ILE A 128 29.80 -33.81 14.85
C ILE A 128 30.91 -32.86 14.34
N PRO A 129 31.68 -33.23 13.30
CA PRO A 129 32.70 -32.38 12.68
C PRO A 129 32.10 -31.11 12.04
N PRO A 130 32.92 -30.06 11.79
CA PRO A 130 32.43 -28.74 11.40
C PRO A 130 31.73 -28.76 10.04
N LEU A 131 30.57 -28.10 9.98
CA LEU A 131 29.74 -27.96 8.80
C LEU A 131 30.34 -26.92 7.82
N PRO A 132 30.29 -27.14 6.49
CA PRO A 132 30.73 -26.15 5.52
C PRO A 132 29.88 -24.86 5.58
N PRO A 133 30.41 -23.72 5.10
CA PRO A 133 29.74 -22.43 5.21
C PRO A 133 28.44 -22.37 4.39
N LEU A 134 27.40 -21.81 4.99
CA LEU A 134 26.09 -21.54 4.37
C LEU A 134 26.23 -20.55 3.21
N GLN A 135 25.63 -20.89 2.08
CA GLN A 135 25.54 -20.00 0.91
C GLN A 135 24.49 -18.89 1.16
N PRO A 136 24.69 -17.68 0.61
CA PRO A 136 23.72 -16.60 0.70
C PRO A 136 22.41 -16.94 -0.04
N PRO A 137 21.27 -16.30 0.33
CA PRO A 137 20.02 -16.48 -0.39
C PRO A 137 20.18 -16.12 -1.88
N PRO A 138 19.42 -16.77 -2.79
CA PRO A 138 19.45 -16.43 -4.21
C PRO A 138 19.10 -14.96 -4.37
N GLN A 139 20.04 -14.17 -4.87
CA GLN A 139 19.73 -12.80 -5.26
C GLN A 139 18.76 -12.89 -6.42
N LEU A 140 17.54 -12.37 -6.24
CA LEU A 140 16.65 -12.14 -7.35
C LEU A 140 17.42 -11.29 -8.38
N PRO A 141 17.34 -11.62 -9.68
CA PRO A 141 18.05 -10.86 -10.68
C PRO A 141 17.61 -9.40 -10.58
N ALA A 142 18.59 -8.51 -10.42
CA ALA A 142 18.35 -7.08 -10.56
C ALA A 142 17.79 -6.85 -11.96
N CYS A 143 16.70 -6.09 -12.08
CA CYS A 143 16.20 -5.72 -13.38
C CYS A 143 17.28 -4.94 -14.12
N GLU A 144 17.54 -5.28 -15.38
CA GLU A 144 18.44 -4.46 -16.19
C GLU A 144 17.80 -3.08 -16.38
N PRO A 145 18.51 -1.97 -16.10
CA PRO A 145 17.92 -0.62 -16.18
C PRO A 145 17.30 -0.28 -17.54
N GLN A 146 17.75 -0.96 -18.60
CA GLN A 146 17.27 -0.79 -19.97
C GLN A 146 15.88 -1.41 -20.21
N GLN A 147 15.44 -2.29 -19.32
CA GLN A 147 14.12 -2.95 -19.37
C GLN A 147 13.07 -2.22 -18.53
N CYS A 148 13.50 -1.24 -17.72
CA CYS A 148 12.62 -0.41 -16.91
C CYS A 148 12.17 0.80 -17.74
N GLU A 149 10.92 0.78 -18.18
CA GLU A 149 10.32 1.89 -18.93
C GLU A 149 9.77 2.98 -18.01
N ALA A 150 9.39 2.62 -16.78
CA ALA A 150 8.89 3.52 -15.75
C ALA A 150 9.20 2.96 -14.33
N GLY A 151 8.74 3.66 -13.29
CA GLY A 151 8.74 3.17 -11.92
C GLY A 151 9.99 3.50 -11.10
N LEU A 152 11.10 3.87 -11.73
CA LEU A 152 12.38 4.08 -11.06
C LEU A 152 12.31 5.15 -9.97
N GLU A 153 11.49 6.17 -10.18
CA GLU A 153 11.27 7.27 -9.23
C GLU A 153 10.59 6.82 -7.93
N CYS A 154 9.86 5.70 -7.98
CA CYS A 154 9.19 5.06 -6.85
C CYS A 154 9.87 3.76 -6.41
N GLY A 155 11.08 3.48 -6.91
CA GLY A 155 11.84 2.27 -6.58
C GLY A 155 11.37 0.99 -7.29
N TYR A 156 10.54 1.11 -8.33
CA TYR A 156 10.14 -0.01 -9.18
C TYR A 156 10.94 -0.09 -10.47
N CYS A 157 10.98 -1.27 -11.06
CA CYS A 157 11.24 -1.43 -12.48
C CYS A 157 9.93 -1.84 -13.15
N LEU A 158 9.22 -0.89 -13.74
CA LEU A 158 8.00 -1.16 -14.47
C LEU A 158 8.34 -1.34 -15.95
N ARG A 159 7.94 -2.49 -16.51
CA ARG A 159 7.97 -2.75 -17.94
C ARG A 159 6.54 -2.68 -18.47
N ARG A 160 6.34 -2.07 -19.63
CA ARG A 160 5.04 -2.09 -20.28
C ARG A 160 4.74 -3.51 -20.78
N LEU A 161 3.54 -4.00 -20.48
CA LEU A 161 3.10 -5.30 -20.98
C LEU A 161 2.96 -5.29 -22.51
N GLN A 162 3.28 -6.41 -23.14
CA GLN A 162 2.87 -6.64 -24.52
C GLN A 162 1.38 -7.01 -24.56
N VAL A 163 0.71 -6.77 -25.68
CA VAL A 163 -0.73 -7.06 -25.86
C VAL A 163 -1.07 -8.51 -25.47
N SER A 164 -0.19 -9.46 -25.79
CA SER A 164 -0.36 -10.89 -25.47
C SER A 164 -0.21 -11.23 -23.98
N GLU A 165 0.38 -10.33 -23.19
CA GLU A 165 0.61 -10.48 -21.75
C GLU A 165 -0.49 -9.76 -20.93
N CYS A 166 -1.39 -9.05 -21.61
CA CYS A 166 -2.47 -8.33 -20.97
C CYS A 166 -3.44 -9.31 -20.28
N PRO A 167 -3.84 -9.02 -19.04
CA PRO A 167 -4.75 -9.87 -18.31
C PRO A 167 -6.16 -9.87 -18.96
N PRO A 168 -7.06 -10.81 -18.62
CA PRO A 168 -8.44 -10.70 -19.10
C PRO A 168 -9.15 -9.44 -18.54
N PRO A 169 -10.20 -8.92 -19.21
CA PRO A 169 -10.90 -7.70 -18.77
C PRO A 169 -11.44 -7.77 -17.34
N GLU A 170 -11.87 -8.96 -16.91
CA GLU A 170 -12.40 -9.24 -15.58
C GLU A 170 -11.42 -8.90 -14.44
N THR A 171 -10.11 -8.99 -14.72
CA THR A 171 -9.04 -8.70 -13.76
C THR A 171 -8.68 -7.21 -13.67
N LEU A 172 -9.22 -6.35 -14.54
CA LEU A 172 -8.98 -4.90 -14.51
C LEU A 172 -9.81 -4.18 -13.45
N TYR A 173 -10.95 -4.73 -13.03
CA TYR A 173 -11.72 -4.13 -11.94
C TYR A 173 -10.98 -4.12 -10.60
N ARG A 174 -9.86 -4.85 -10.51
CA ARG A 174 -8.93 -4.87 -9.38
C ARG A 174 -7.54 -4.31 -9.76
N SER A 175 -7.41 -3.58 -10.87
CA SER A 175 -6.11 -3.02 -11.26
C SER A 175 -5.61 -2.09 -10.16
N ILE A 176 -4.45 -2.42 -9.62
CA ILE A 176 -3.73 -1.58 -8.68
C ILE A 176 -3.07 -0.46 -9.50
N ARG A 177 -3.05 0.77 -9.00
CA ARG A 177 -2.32 1.86 -9.67
C ARG A 177 -0.81 1.67 -9.54
N CYS A 178 -0.05 2.13 -10.52
CA CYS A 178 1.41 2.09 -10.47
C CYS A 178 2.00 3.13 -9.49
N GLU A 179 1.61 3.05 -8.21
CA GLU A 179 1.98 3.96 -7.13
C GLU A 179 2.98 3.34 -6.14
N GLU A 180 3.67 4.20 -5.37
CA GLU A 180 4.62 3.76 -4.35
C GLU A 180 3.95 2.92 -3.25
N GLY A 181 4.45 1.69 -3.11
CA GLY A 181 4.12 0.70 -2.10
C GLY A 181 2.99 -0.24 -2.51
N GLN A 182 2.40 -0.04 -3.69
CA GLN A 182 1.18 -0.74 -4.08
C GLN A 182 1.42 -1.97 -4.97
N VAL A 183 2.56 -2.02 -5.67
CA VAL A 183 2.84 -3.06 -6.67
C VAL A 183 3.99 -3.98 -6.21
N PRO A 184 3.70 -5.23 -5.81
CA PRO A 184 4.74 -6.22 -5.52
C PRO A 184 5.57 -6.58 -6.77
N PRO A 185 6.83 -7.04 -6.60
CA PRO A 185 7.62 -7.54 -7.72
C PRO A 185 6.91 -8.69 -8.45
N GLY A 186 6.74 -8.55 -9.77
CA GLY A 186 6.07 -9.55 -10.63
C GLY A 186 4.58 -9.33 -10.83
N GLU A 187 3.96 -8.36 -10.15
CA GLU A 187 2.55 -8.01 -10.31
C GLU A 187 2.31 -6.98 -11.41
N ILE A 188 1.05 -6.79 -11.80
CA ILE A 188 0.60 -5.87 -12.86
C ILE A 188 -0.10 -4.65 -12.22
N CYS A 189 0.13 -3.46 -12.80
CA CYS A 189 -0.53 -2.23 -12.39
C CYS A 189 -1.03 -1.41 -13.59
N GLU A 190 -2.00 -0.53 -13.35
CA GLU A 190 -2.52 0.42 -14.33
C GLU A 190 -1.71 1.72 -14.31
N ALA A 191 -1.27 2.13 -15.50
CA ALA A 191 -0.51 3.35 -15.72
C ALA A 191 -1.46 4.56 -15.78
N GLY A 192 -1.41 5.44 -14.78
CA GLY A 192 -2.22 6.66 -14.70
C GLY A 192 -1.40 7.95 -14.63
N GLY A 193 -0.08 7.87 -14.87
CA GLY A 193 0.85 9.00 -14.77
C GLY A 193 1.71 8.98 -13.52
N GLU A 194 1.45 8.05 -12.61
CA GLU A 194 2.19 7.87 -11.38
C GLU A 194 3.53 7.18 -11.66
N CYS A 195 4.56 7.49 -10.86
CA CYS A 195 5.87 6.84 -10.94
C CYS A 195 6.52 6.85 -12.34
N GLY A 196 6.29 7.91 -13.12
CA GLY A 196 6.82 8.06 -14.48
C GLY A 196 6.12 7.19 -15.53
N THR A 197 5.00 6.55 -15.20
CA THR A 197 4.15 5.86 -16.18
C THR A 197 3.45 6.88 -17.09
N SER A 198 3.05 6.46 -18.28
CA SER A 198 2.37 7.32 -19.24
C SER A 198 0.85 7.15 -19.15
N ASN A 199 0.12 8.26 -19.12
CA ASN A 199 -1.35 8.29 -19.17
C ASN A 199 -1.92 7.70 -20.47
N ASP A 200 -1.09 7.59 -21.51
CA ASP A 200 -1.48 7.13 -22.85
C ASP A 200 -0.98 5.69 -23.12
N ALA A 201 -0.55 4.97 -22.07
CA ALA A 201 -0.15 3.58 -22.17
C ALA A 201 -1.39 2.66 -22.30
N ASP A 202 -2.12 2.78 -23.42
CA ASP A 202 -3.32 1.99 -23.76
C ASP A 202 -2.98 0.61 -24.38
N ASN A 203 -1.86 -0.01 -23.99
CA ASN A 203 -1.31 -1.21 -24.62
C ASN A 203 -2.19 -2.47 -24.46
N CYS A 204 -3.15 -2.47 -23.54
CA CYS A 204 -4.08 -3.59 -23.35
C CYS A 204 -5.46 -3.39 -23.98
N LEU A 205 -5.68 -2.28 -24.70
CA LEU A 205 -6.78 -2.08 -25.68
C LEU A 205 -8.21 -2.51 -25.25
N TYR A 206 -8.57 -2.41 -23.97
CA TYR A 206 -9.93 -2.73 -23.50
C TYR A 206 -11.00 -1.73 -23.93
N ARG A 207 -10.58 -0.62 -24.57
CA ARG A 207 -11.41 0.52 -25.00
C ARG A 207 -12.48 0.18 -26.06
N GLY A 208 -12.65 -1.10 -26.42
CA GLY A 208 -13.64 -1.58 -27.40
C GLY A 208 -14.53 -2.74 -26.95
N MET A 209 -14.36 -3.32 -25.76
CA MET A 209 -15.11 -4.54 -25.38
C MET A 209 -16.49 -4.28 -24.75
N PHE A 210 -16.83 -3.05 -24.38
CA PHE A 210 -18.16 -2.69 -23.87
C PHE A 210 -19.10 -2.05 -24.90
N SER A 211 -18.70 -1.95 -26.18
CA SER A 211 -19.53 -1.37 -27.24
C SER A 211 -20.11 -2.45 -28.16
N SER A 212 -20.81 -3.43 -27.58
CA SER A 212 -21.64 -4.38 -28.33
C SER A 212 -22.76 -4.94 -27.47
N THR A 213 -23.67 -4.07 -27.03
CA THR A 213 -25.07 -4.51 -26.81
C THR A 213 -26.02 -3.35 -27.14
N LEU A 214 -26.66 -3.49 -28.30
CA LEU A 214 -27.83 -2.77 -28.86
C LEU A 214 -27.71 -1.26 -29.09
#